data_AF-A0A1F7PYP3-F1
#
_entry.id   AF-A0A1F7PYP3-F1
#
_cell.length_a   1.000
_cell.length_b   1.000
_cell.length_c   1.000
_cell.angle_alpha   90.00
_cell.angle_beta   90.00
_cell.angle_gamma   90.00
#
_symmetry.space_group_name_H-M   'P 1'
#
loop_
_entity.id
_entity.type
_entity.pdbx_description
1 polymer ?
#
loop_
_entity_poly.entity_id
_entity_poly.type
_entity_poly.pdbx_seq_one_letter_code
_entity_poly.pdbx_strand_id
1 'polypeptide(L)'
;MKARTLIAAGAVLLLAGTTPALAQMRGPGSGTSGMTGSMPGMPAGAGECHGEPVAFGDERPWVSIALAHAKDLGLTPEQEKALTTLRDGFQQDALRLAGEIRAAEVELRRLRTQKPVDLGAVEARIRAIAGLEGDLRLARARTLEKGGAVLTAEQQAKLASLARSARGMHRT
;
A
#
# COMPACT_ATOMS: atom_id res chain seq x y z
N MET A 1 3.27 -33.85 46.72
CA MET A 1 2.45 -35.03 46.34
C MET A 1 1.01 -34.81 46.80
N LYS A 2 0.04 -35.34 46.02
CA LYS A 2 -1.45 -35.22 46.08
C LYS A 2 -1.98 -34.00 45.28
N ALA A 3 -2.44 -34.06 44.02
CA ALA A 3 -3.47 -34.89 43.32
C ALA A 3 -4.81 -34.85 44.08
N ARG A 4 -6.00 -34.53 43.54
CA ARG A 4 -6.62 -34.41 42.20
C ARG A 4 -8.01 -33.76 42.46
N THR A 5 -8.54 -32.93 41.56
CA THR A 5 -9.86 -33.14 40.91
C THR A 5 -10.17 -32.02 39.91
N LEU A 6 -10.36 -32.44 38.67
CA LEU A 6 -10.94 -31.71 37.55
C LEU A 6 -12.45 -31.56 37.76
N ILE A 7 -13.02 -30.40 37.46
CA ILE A 7 -14.41 -30.30 37.00
C ILE A 7 -14.37 -29.62 35.64
N ALA A 8 -14.60 -30.43 34.61
CA ALA A 8 -14.88 -29.98 33.27
C ALA A 8 -16.33 -29.47 33.23
N ALA A 9 -16.51 -28.19 32.91
CA ALA A 9 -17.79 -27.66 32.45
C ALA A 9 -17.64 -27.35 30.96
N GLY A 10 -18.17 -28.26 30.14
CA GLY A 10 -18.25 -28.08 28.70
C GLY A 10 -19.26 -26.99 28.36
N ALA A 11 -18.80 -25.97 27.63
CA ALA A 11 -19.66 -25.09 26.86
C ALA A 11 -19.38 -25.38 25.37
N VAL A 12 -20.22 -26.23 24.79
CA VAL A 12 -20.33 -26.41 23.34
C VAL A 12 -21.01 -25.16 22.81
N LEU A 13 -20.23 -24.24 22.21
CA LEU A 13 -20.79 -23.14 21.45
C LEU A 13 -20.88 -23.58 19.98
N LEU A 14 -22.10 -23.84 19.52
CA LEU A 14 -22.42 -24.18 18.14
C LEU A 14 -21.97 -23.07 17.19
N LEU A 15 -21.06 -23.41 16.29
CA LEU A 15 -20.70 -22.62 15.11
C LEU A 15 -21.87 -22.63 14.13
N ALA A 16 -22.68 -21.57 14.13
CA ALA A 16 -23.63 -21.31 13.06
C ALA A 16 -22.85 -20.85 11.81
N GLY A 17 -22.80 -21.71 10.80
CA GLY A 17 -22.19 -21.40 9.50
C GLY A 17 -22.98 -20.33 8.76
N THR A 18 -22.34 -19.20 8.47
CA THR A 18 -22.85 -18.21 7.53
C THR A 18 -22.36 -18.56 6.13
N THR A 19 -23.22 -19.22 5.36
CA THR A 19 -23.01 -19.36 3.90
C THR A 19 -23.07 -17.98 3.25
N PRO A 20 -22.07 -17.55 2.46
CA PRO A 20 -22.25 -16.39 1.60
C PRO A 20 -23.27 -16.74 0.51
N ALA A 21 -24.36 -15.97 0.45
CA ALA A 21 -25.33 -16.01 -0.63
C ALA A 21 -24.67 -15.46 -1.92
N LEU A 22 -23.99 -16.33 -2.66
CA LEU A 22 -23.60 -16.10 -4.05
C LEU A 22 -24.20 -17.20 -4.91
N ALA A 23 -25.49 -17.08 -5.20
CA ALA A 23 -26.10 -17.74 -6.34
C ALA A 23 -27.42 -17.04 -6.70
N GLN A 24 -27.59 -16.78 -8.00
CA GLN A 24 -28.84 -16.44 -8.69
C GLN A 24 -29.24 -14.96 -8.74
N MET A 25 -28.69 -14.21 -9.71
CA MET A 25 -29.53 -13.44 -10.64
C MET A 25 -28.89 -13.45 -12.03
N ARG A 26 -29.16 -14.52 -12.78
CA ARG A 26 -29.03 -14.56 -14.23
C ARG A 26 -30.31 -13.95 -14.81
N GLY A 27 -30.28 -12.65 -15.07
CA GLY A 27 -31.34 -11.97 -15.82
C GLY A 27 -31.23 -12.27 -17.32
N PRO A 28 -32.36 -12.40 -18.03
CA PRO A 28 -32.37 -12.75 -19.45
C PRO A 28 -31.84 -11.60 -20.31
N GLY A 29 -31.11 -11.96 -21.37
CA GLY A 29 -30.68 -11.04 -22.39
C GLY A 29 -31.88 -10.32 -23.03
N SER A 30 -31.81 -9.00 -23.06
CA SER A 30 -32.57 -8.16 -23.97
C SER A 30 -31.58 -7.55 -24.94
N GLY A 31 -31.55 -8.08 -26.15
CA GLY A 31 -30.96 -7.40 -27.28
C GLY A 31 -31.85 -6.22 -27.64
N THR A 32 -31.27 -5.02 -27.67
CA THR A 32 -31.82 -3.91 -28.43
C THR A 32 -30.68 -3.34 -29.26
N SER A 33 -30.84 -3.55 -30.57
CA SER A 33 -30.36 -2.80 -31.73
C SER A 33 -29.34 -1.68 -31.54
N GLY A 34 -28.41 -1.66 -32.49
CA GLY A 34 -27.37 -0.67 -32.59
C GLY A 34 -27.87 0.77 -32.72
N MET A 35 -27.07 1.67 -32.15
CA MET A 35 -26.94 3.04 -32.61
C MET A 35 -25.44 3.30 -32.78
N THR A 36 -24.95 2.99 -33.97
CA THR A 36 -23.77 3.62 -34.55
C THR A 36 -24.10 5.10 -34.77
N GLY A 37 -23.88 5.90 -33.73
CA GLY A 37 -23.90 7.35 -33.79
C GLY A 37 -22.48 7.87 -33.64
N SER A 38 -21.82 8.13 -34.76
CA SER A 38 -20.57 8.86 -34.84
C SER A 38 -20.74 10.22 -34.16
N MET A 39 -20.11 10.40 -32.99
CA MET A 39 -19.89 11.73 -32.40
C MET A 39 -18.56 12.26 -32.94
N PRO A 40 -18.54 13.24 -33.86
CA PRO A 40 -17.32 13.87 -34.31
C PRO A 40 -16.95 14.96 -33.28
N GLY A 41 -15.76 14.85 -32.66
CA GLY A 41 -15.15 16.02 -32.00
C GLY A 41 -14.64 15.89 -30.57
N MET A 42 -14.45 14.68 -30.01
CA MET A 42 -13.59 14.57 -28.82
C MET A 42 -12.13 14.41 -29.27
N PRO A 43 -11.21 15.33 -28.95
CA PRO A 43 -9.79 15.06 -29.15
C PRO A 43 -9.40 13.85 -28.32
N ALA A 44 -8.88 12.81 -28.98
CA ALA A 44 -8.21 11.69 -28.35
C ALA A 44 -6.91 12.19 -27.71
N GLY A 45 -7.04 12.80 -26.54
CA GLY A 45 -5.94 13.31 -25.74
C GLY A 45 -6.12 12.82 -24.30
N ALA A 46 -5.08 12.18 -23.78
CA ALA A 46 -4.98 11.67 -22.43
C ALA A 46 -5.98 10.56 -22.08
N GLY A 47 -5.57 9.31 -22.32
CA GLY A 47 -5.86 8.30 -21.31
C GLY A 47 -5.22 8.78 -20.01
N GLU A 48 -6.00 9.43 -19.17
CA GLU A 48 -5.65 9.68 -17.78
C GLU A 48 -5.46 8.29 -17.15
N CYS A 49 -4.21 7.86 -17.08
CA CYS A 49 -3.77 6.91 -16.08
C CYS A 49 -4.09 7.57 -14.73
N HIS A 50 -5.32 7.39 -14.23
CA HIS A 50 -5.68 7.60 -12.83
C HIS A 50 -4.98 6.51 -12.00
N GLY A 51 -3.66 6.46 -12.07
CA GLY A 51 -2.88 5.98 -10.96
C GLY A 51 -3.01 7.07 -9.91
N GLU A 52 -3.93 6.89 -8.97
CA GLU A 52 -3.95 7.66 -7.73
C GLU A 52 -2.50 7.86 -7.28
N PRO A 53 -2.04 9.10 -7.03
CA PRO A 53 -0.71 9.30 -6.51
C PRO A 53 -0.62 8.47 -5.25
N VAL A 54 0.22 7.43 -5.27
CA VAL A 54 0.62 6.76 -4.03
C VAL A 54 0.98 7.89 -3.08
N ALA A 55 0.39 7.89 -1.87
CA ALA A 55 0.38 9.02 -0.94
C ALA A 55 1.77 9.47 -0.43
N PHE A 56 2.83 9.02 -1.07
CA PHE A 56 4.23 9.33 -0.83
C PHE A 56 4.83 9.68 -2.20
N GLY A 57 5.10 10.98 -2.36
CA GLY A 57 5.47 11.59 -3.63
C GLY A 57 6.68 10.98 -4.32
N ASP A 58 6.96 11.50 -5.52
CA ASP A 58 7.96 11.12 -6.53
C ASP A 58 9.41 10.83 -6.06
N GLU A 59 9.66 10.83 -4.77
CA GLU A 59 10.91 10.38 -4.17
C GLU A 59 11.03 8.84 -4.29
N ARG A 60 11.39 8.39 -5.51
CA ARG A 60 11.84 7.02 -5.78
C ARG A 60 12.81 6.61 -4.68
N PRO A 61 12.46 5.66 -3.79
CA PRO A 61 13.32 5.27 -2.68
C PRO A 61 14.69 4.91 -3.26
N TRP A 62 15.78 5.32 -2.61
CA TRP A 62 17.12 5.17 -3.18
C TRP A 62 17.42 3.71 -3.56
N VAL A 63 16.81 2.72 -2.90
CA VAL A 63 16.93 1.29 -3.23
C VAL A 63 16.53 1.01 -4.69
N SER A 64 15.52 1.71 -5.20
CA SER A 64 15.12 1.62 -6.61
C SER A 64 16.17 2.22 -7.55
N ILE A 65 16.84 3.30 -7.13
CA ILE A 65 17.97 3.89 -7.87
C ILE A 65 19.14 2.90 -7.88
N ALA A 66 19.46 2.28 -6.74
CA ALA A 66 20.53 1.29 -6.65
C ALA A 66 20.30 0.10 -7.59
N LEU A 67 19.09 -0.46 -7.62
CA LEU A 67 18.72 -1.54 -8.52
C LEU A 67 18.76 -1.10 -10.00
N ALA A 68 18.29 0.11 -10.32
CA ALA A 68 18.35 0.65 -11.68
C ALA A 68 19.79 0.84 -12.19
N HIS A 69 20.72 1.11 -11.27
CA HIS A 69 22.14 1.31 -11.55
C HIS A 69 23.02 0.16 -11.04
N ALA A 70 22.47 -1.06 -10.97
CA ALA A 70 23.17 -2.20 -10.38
C ALA A 70 24.54 -2.47 -11.03
N LYS A 71 24.60 -2.40 -12.36
CA LYS A 71 25.86 -2.55 -13.13
C LYS A 71 26.84 -1.43 -12.83
N ASP A 72 26.37 -0.18 -12.79
CA ASP A 72 27.24 0.97 -12.51
C ASP A 72 27.79 0.90 -11.09
N LEU A 73 27.00 0.42 -10.14
CA LEU A 73 27.41 0.23 -8.75
C LEU A 73 28.24 -1.05 -8.54
N GLY A 74 28.36 -1.91 -9.55
CA GLY A 74 29.02 -3.21 -9.40
C GLY A 74 28.37 -4.06 -8.31
N LEU A 75 27.03 -4.10 -8.25
CA LEU A 75 26.31 -4.93 -7.30
C LEU A 75 26.56 -6.41 -7.61
N THR A 76 26.74 -7.21 -6.57
CA THR A 76 26.75 -8.68 -6.73
C THR A 76 25.32 -9.20 -6.90
N PRO A 77 25.13 -10.40 -7.50
CA PRO A 77 23.82 -11.03 -7.60
C PRO A 77 23.11 -11.16 -6.24
N GLU A 78 23.86 -11.41 -5.17
CA GLU A 78 23.34 -11.52 -3.80
C GLU A 78 22.84 -10.16 -3.30
N GLN A 79 23.58 -9.09 -3.57
CA GLN A 79 23.17 -7.72 -3.22
C GLN A 79 21.91 -7.31 -3.99
N GLU A 80 21.84 -7.58 -5.30
CA GLU A 80 20.64 -7.30 -6.10
C GLU A 80 19.42 -8.05 -5.58
N LYS A 81 19.57 -9.34 -5.24
CA LYS A 81 18.49 -10.15 -4.66
C LYS A 81 18.03 -9.62 -3.31
N ALA A 82 18.97 -9.23 -2.44
CA ALA A 82 18.65 -8.68 -1.13
C ALA A 82 17.90 -7.34 -1.23
N LEU A 83 18.38 -6.43 -2.08
CA LEU A 83 17.74 -5.13 -2.31
C LEU A 83 16.36 -5.27 -2.96
N THR A 84 16.20 -6.20 -3.91
CA THR A 84 14.91 -6.52 -4.53
C THR A 84 13.92 -7.01 -3.48
N THR A 85 14.33 -7.96 -2.63
CA THR A 85 13.49 -8.50 -1.55
C THR A 85 13.05 -7.39 -0.58
N LEU A 86 13.97 -6.50 -0.21
CA LEU A 86 13.66 -5.36 0.66
C LEU A 86 12.66 -4.38 0.01
N ARG A 87 12.86 -4.04 -1.26
CA ARG A 87 11.96 -3.16 -2.02
C ARG A 87 10.57 -3.77 -2.13
N ASP A 88 10.48 -5.03 -2.51
CA ASP A 88 9.22 -5.69 -2.79
C ASP A 88 8.43 -5.92 -1.49
N GLY A 89 9.11 -6.29 -0.39
CA GLY A 89 8.49 -6.38 0.93
C GLY A 89 7.94 -5.04 1.42
N PHE A 90 8.71 -3.95 1.27
CA PHE A 90 8.21 -2.62 1.58
C PHE A 90 7.03 -2.21 0.71
N GLN A 91 7.05 -2.54 -0.59
CA GLN A 91 5.95 -2.21 -1.49
C GLN A 91 4.65 -2.92 -1.07
N GLN A 92 4.73 -4.18 -0.64
CA GLN A 92 3.58 -4.91 -0.10
C GLN A 92 3.05 -4.25 1.18
N ASP A 93 3.93 -3.91 2.12
CA ASP A 93 3.55 -3.21 3.36
C ASP A 93 2.92 -1.84 3.09
N ALA A 94 3.50 -1.09 2.14
CA ALA A 94 3.00 0.22 1.75
C ALA A 94 1.61 0.14 1.12
N LEU A 95 1.37 -0.84 0.26
CA LEU A 95 0.05 -1.07 -0.35
C LEU A 95 -1.00 -1.42 0.72
N ARG A 96 -0.65 -2.28 1.68
CA ARG A 96 -1.52 -2.64 2.81
C ARG A 96 -1.86 -1.41 3.65
N LEU A 97 -0.85 -0.68 4.13
CA LEU A 97 -1.02 0.51 4.97
C LEU A 97 -1.82 1.60 4.24
N ALA A 98 -1.56 1.82 2.94
CA ALA A 98 -2.34 2.76 2.14
C ALA A 98 -3.82 2.35 2.03
N GLY A 99 -4.10 1.04 1.94
CA GLY A 99 -5.47 0.53 1.99
C GLY A 99 -6.16 0.80 3.34
N GLU A 100 -5.45 0.58 4.44
CA GLU A 100 -5.95 0.84 5.79
C GLU A 100 -6.22 2.34 6.02
N ILE A 101 -5.32 3.21 5.56
CA ILE A 101 -5.50 4.68 5.60
C ILE A 101 -6.75 5.07 4.83
N ARG A 102 -6.89 4.63 3.56
CA ARG A 102 -8.08 4.96 2.75
C ARG A 102 -9.39 4.48 3.41
N ALA A 103 -9.39 3.28 3.99
CA ALA A 103 -10.55 2.77 4.70
C ALA A 103 -10.88 3.62 5.94
N ALA A 104 -9.86 4.03 6.70
CA ALA A 104 -10.02 4.90 7.86
C ALA A 104 -10.51 6.32 7.48
N GLU A 105 -10.07 6.85 6.34
CA GLU A 105 -10.56 8.13 5.81
C GLU A 105 -12.02 8.08 5.35
N VAL A 106 -12.45 6.99 4.72
CA VAL A 106 -13.87 6.76 4.38
C VAL A 106 -14.71 6.78 5.65
N GLU A 107 -14.27 6.08 6.69
CA GLU A 107 -14.97 6.04 7.97
C GLU A 107 -14.98 7.41 8.67
N LEU A 108 -13.86 8.15 8.62
CA LEU A 108 -13.79 9.52 9.14
C LEU A 108 -14.81 10.43 8.44
N ARG A 109 -14.94 10.34 7.12
CA ARG A 109 -15.97 11.09 6.37
C ARG A 109 -17.37 10.71 6.84
N ARG A 110 -17.66 9.42 7.05
CA ARG A 110 -18.95 8.95 7.56
C ARG A 110 -19.27 9.53 8.94
N LEU A 111 -18.32 9.46 9.89
CA LEU A 111 -18.48 9.99 11.25
C LEU A 111 -18.82 11.49 11.25
N ARG A 112 -18.20 12.28 10.37
CA ARG A 112 -18.44 13.72 10.25
C ARG A 112 -19.83 14.09 9.70
N THR A 113 -20.54 13.14 9.07
CA THR A 113 -21.89 13.37 8.52
C THR A 113 -23.01 13.00 9.49
N GLN A 114 -22.70 12.36 10.62
CA GLN A 114 -23.68 12.00 11.64
C GLN A 114 -24.26 13.25 12.32
N LYS A 115 -25.51 13.14 12.80
CA LYS A 115 -26.18 14.20 13.56
C LYS A 115 -26.85 13.59 14.81
N PRO A 116 -26.39 13.93 16.02
CA PRO A 116 -25.23 14.78 16.34
C PRO A 116 -23.90 14.13 15.91
N VAL A 117 -22.85 14.93 15.75
CA VAL A 117 -21.49 14.42 15.49
C VAL A 117 -20.90 13.88 16.79
N ASP A 118 -20.39 12.65 16.76
CA ASP A 118 -19.56 12.10 17.82
C ASP A 118 -18.10 12.56 17.64
N LEU A 119 -17.72 13.62 18.35
CA LEU A 119 -16.37 14.17 18.28
C LEU A 119 -15.30 13.22 18.84
N GLY A 120 -15.65 12.36 19.80
CA GLY A 120 -14.73 11.36 20.36
C GLY A 120 -14.35 10.31 19.32
N ALA A 121 -15.33 9.83 18.55
CA ALA A 121 -15.09 8.91 17.44
C ALA A 121 -14.26 9.55 16.31
N VAL A 122 -14.52 10.82 15.99
CA VAL A 122 -13.74 11.59 14.99
C VAL A 122 -12.28 11.71 15.43
N GLU A 123 -12.01 12.12 16.67
CA GLU A 123 -10.66 12.27 17.21
C GLU A 123 -9.90 10.93 17.21
N ALA A 124 -10.54 9.86 17.68
CA ALA A 124 -9.96 8.52 17.66
C ALA A 124 -9.58 8.08 16.25
N ARG A 125 -10.43 8.35 15.25
CA ARG A 125 -10.15 7.97 13.85
C ARG A 125 -9.02 8.79 13.24
N ILE A 126 -8.94 10.09 13.53
CA ILE A 126 -7.82 10.95 13.10
C ILE A 126 -6.49 10.43 13.67
N ARG A 127 -6.46 10.11 14.98
CA ARG A 127 -5.25 9.54 15.60
C ARG A 127 -4.85 8.21 14.98
N ALA A 128 -5.82 7.35 14.65
CA ALA A 128 -5.54 6.08 13.99
C ALA A 128 -4.91 6.28 12.60
N ILE A 129 -5.43 7.22 11.80
CA ILE A 129 -4.84 7.58 10.50
C ILE A 129 -3.40 8.06 10.67
N ALA A 130 -3.16 9.00 11.60
CA ALA A 130 -1.82 9.52 11.88
C ALA A 130 -0.83 8.41 12.29
N GLY A 131 -1.29 7.42 13.08
CA GLY A 131 -0.51 6.23 13.43
C GLY A 131 -0.10 5.41 12.21
N LEU A 132 -1.07 5.10 11.33
CA LEU A 132 -0.82 4.33 10.10
C LEU A 132 0.17 5.04 9.16
N GLU A 133 0.05 6.36 9.01
CA GLU A 133 1.03 7.11 8.22
C GLU A 133 2.42 7.13 8.87
N GLY A 134 2.49 7.18 10.20
CA GLY A 134 3.72 7.05 10.96
C GLY A 134 4.40 5.70 10.73
N ASP A 135 3.62 4.62 10.79
CA ASP A 135 4.09 3.26 10.52
C ASP A 135 4.63 3.12 9.10
N LEU A 136 3.98 3.74 8.11
CA LEU A 136 4.44 3.73 6.73
C LEU A 136 5.78 4.48 6.56
N ARG A 137 5.92 5.66 7.17
CA ARG A 137 7.19 6.41 7.18
C ARG A 137 8.31 5.61 7.85
N LEU A 138 8.00 4.93 8.96
CA LEU A 138 8.95 4.09 9.68
C LEU A 138 9.34 2.84 8.88
N ALA A 139 8.39 2.18 8.22
CA ALA A 139 8.65 1.07 7.33
C ALA A 139 9.62 1.47 6.21
N ARG A 140 9.40 2.65 5.60
CA ARG A 140 10.31 3.21 4.60
C ARG A 140 11.71 3.41 5.18
N ALA A 141 11.83 4.11 6.31
CA ALA A 141 13.13 4.37 6.95
C ALA A 141 13.89 3.07 7.25
N ARG A 142 13.22 2.05 7.79
CA ARG A 142 13.80 0.73 8.08
C ARG A 142 14.29 0.03 6.82
N THR A 143 13.52 0.07 5.74
CA THR A 143 13.91 -0.54 4.46
C THR A 143 15.12 0.15 3.86
N LEU A 144 15.16 1.49 3.92
CA LEU A 144 16.30 2.26 3.46
C LEU A 144 17.55 1.97 4.31
N GLU A 145 17.43 1.92 5.63
CA GLU A 145 18.57 1.58 6.51
C GLU A 145 19.12 0.17 6.22
N LYS A 146 18.23 -0.83 6.15
CA LYS A 146 18.60 -2.22 5.83
C LYS A 146 19.23 -2.34 4.45
N GLY A 147 18.70 -1.62 3.46
CA GLY A 147 19.28 -1.60 2.13
C GLY A 147 20.70 -1.07 2.17
N GLY A 148 20.96 -0.02 2.95
CA GLY A 148 22.26 0.64 3.02
C GLY A 148 23.33 -0.31 3.53
N ALA A 149 22.97 -1.10 4.54
CA ALA A 149 23.83 -2.14 5.12
C ALA A 149 24.19 -3.28 4.15
N VAL A 150 23.47 -3.46 3.03
CA VAL A 150 23.81 -4.44 1.98
C VAL A 150 24.96 -3.94 1.10
N LEU A 151 25.13 -2.62 0.99
CA LEU A 151 26.11 -1.99 0.12
C LEU A 151 27.45 -1.78 0.84
N THR A 152 28.55 -1.86 0.10
CA THR A 152 29.87 -1.41 0.58
C THR A 152 29.91 0.12 0.71
N ALA A 153 30.86 0.64 1.49
CA ALA A 153 31.05 2.09 1.63
C ALA A 153 31.29 2.79 0.28
N GLU A 154 32.02 2.14 -0.64
CA GLU A 154 32.26 2.65 -1.99
C GLU A 154 30.97 2.70 -2.82
N GLN A 155 30.15 1.64 -2.77
CA GLN A 155 28.85 1.58 -3.44
C GLN A 155 27.90 2.65 -2.89
N GLN A 156 27.87 2.86 -1.57
CA GLN A 156 27.06 3.91 -0.94
C GLN A 156 27.46 5.31 -1.41
N ALA A 157 28.77 5.59 -1.48
CA ALA A 157 29.28 6.87 -1.96
C ALA A 157 28.89 7.13 -3.43
N LYS A 158 29.03 6.11 -4.29
CA LYS A 158 28.65 6.20 -5.70
C LYS A 158 27.14 6.40 -5.88
N LEU A 159 26.32 5.66 -5.13
CA LEU A 159 24.88 5.81 -5.11
C LEU A 159 24.45 7.22 -4.67
N ALA A 160 25.09 7.79 -3.65
CA ALA A 160 24.78 9.16 -3.19
C ALA A 160 25.03 10.21 -4.28
N SER A 161 26.03 9.99 -5.14
CA SER A 161 26.27 10.82 -6.34
C SER A 161 25.13 10.67 -7.36
N LEU A 162 24.79 9.43 -7.72
CA LEU A 162 23.69 9.13 -8.65
C LEU A 162 22.35 9.72 -8.19
N ALA A 163 22.02 9.58 -6.91
CA ALA A 163 20.78 10.10 -6.33
C ALA A 163 20.73 11.63 -6.30
N ARG A 164 21.87 12.32 -6.21
CA ARG A 164 21.94 13.78 -6.31
C ARG A 164 21.70 14.24 -7.75
N SER A 165 22.30 13.58 -8.73
CA SER A 165 22.07 13.87 -10.15
C SER A 165 20.61 13.63 -10.56
N ALA A 166 19.99 12.53 -10.11
CA ALA A 166 18.60 12.21 -10.39
C ALA A 166 17.62 13.27 -9.84
N ARG A 167 17.89 13.83 -8.66
CA ARG A 167 17.08 14.91 -8.06
C ARG A 167 17.30 16.27 -8.73
N GLY A 168 18.48 16.53 -9.27
CA GLY A 168 18.78 17.75 -10.02
C GLY A 168 17.97 17.88 -11.32
N MET A 169 17.70 16.75 -12.00
CA MET A 169 16.93 16.73 -13.26
C MET A 169 15.43 16.99 -13.10
N HIS A 170 14.86 16.84 -11.89
CA HIS A 170 13.43 17.13 -11.65
C HIS A 170 13.16 18.60 -11.28
N ARG A 171 14.18 19.46 -11.23
CA ARG A 171 14.08 20.86 -10.80
C ARG A 171 14.41 21.89 -11.89
N THR A 172 14.54 21.46 -13.14
CA THR A 172 14.75 22.32 -14.32
C THR A 172 13.55 22.23 -15.24
#